data_AF-A0A7X9GVM9-F1
#
_entry.id   AF-A0A7X9GVM9-F1
#
_cell.length_a   1.000
_cell.length_b   1.000
_cell.length_c   1.000
_cell.angle_alpha   90.00
_cell.angle_beta   90.00
_cell.angle_gamma   90.00
#
_symmetry.space_group_name_H-M   'P 1'
#
loop_
_entity.id
_entity.type
_entity.pdbx_description
1 polymer ?
#
loop_
_entity_poly.entity_id
_entity_poly.type
_entity_poly.pdbx_seq_one_letter_code
_entity_poly.pdbx_strand_id
1 'polypeptide(L)'
;MTISNDPGQISLGGSVDPGGQERRETVVTDRAVVSAPDASAATAGELLPIAADHYSLFQDVAGEDLKAWADARSLAAEVLPQINDWWDRGEYPTWLIARLGELDLLTDGLDVPGHRTLSPLATGLVNMELSRIDGSVGTMVGVQGGLALRSIMLLGSEEQRQRWAEPLATGAEHAAFAL
;
A
#
# COMPACT_ATOMS: atom_id res chain seq x y z
N MET A 1 2.74 27.55 5.31
CA MET A 1 1.46 26.84 5.04
C MET A 1 1.29 25.85 6.18
N THR A 2 0.37 26.15 7.10
CA THR A 2 0.23 25.45 8.38
C THR A 2 -0.61 24.20 8.15
N ILE A 3 -0.06 23.02 8.43
CA ILE A 3 -0.75 21.73 8.30
C ILE A 3 -1.65 21.56 9.53
N SER A 4 -2.97 21.49 9.31
CA SER A 4 -3.97 21.20 10.33
C SER A 4 -4.07 19.69 10.52
N ASN A 5 -3.94 19.23 11.76
CA ASN A 5 -3.89 17.82 12.14
C ASN A 5 -5.23 17.47 12.80
N ASP A 6 -6.24 17.10 12.01
CA ASP A 6 -7.55 16.70 12.53
C ASP A 6 -7.64 15.16 12.68
N PRO A 7 -8.06 14.62 13.83
CA PRO A 7 -8.13 13.18 14.08
C PRO A 7 -9.32 12.50 13.39
N GLY A 8 -9.09 11.33 12.79
CA GLY A 8 -10.13 10.51 12.14
C GLY A 8 -11.09 9.84 13.14
N GLN A 9 -12.37 9.73 12.78
CA GLN A 9 -13.43 9.12 13.61
C GLN A 9 -13.65 7.65 13.24
N ILE A 10 -13.75 6.76 14.25
CA ILE A 10 -14.18 5.35 14.07
C ILE A 10 -15.36 5.11 15.03
N SER A 11 -16.43 4.48 14.53
CA SER A 11 -17.64 4.18 15.29
C SER A 11 -17.67 2.70 15.70
N LEU A 12 -17.58 2.39 17.00
CA LEU A 12 -17.82 1.05 17.54
C LEU A 12 -19.17 1.04 18.26
N GLY A 13 -19.95 -0.04 18.06
CA GLY A 13 -21.38 -0.14 18.39
C GLY A 13 -21.77 0.28 19.82
N GLY A 14 -22.89 1.00 19.93
CA GLY A 14 -23.34 1.66 21.15
C GLY A 14 -24.16 0.79 22.11
N SER A 15 -24.08 1.11 23.40
CA SER A 15 -25.06 0.67 24.40
C SER A 15 -26.22 1.68 24.49
N VAL A 16 -27.43 1.17 24.74
CA VAL A 16 -28.67 1.96 24.73
C VAL A 16 -28.99 2.45 26.14
N ASP A 17 -29.21 3.76 26.30
CA ASP A 17 -29.64 4.38 27.56
C ASP A 17 -31.14 4.14 27.84
N PRO A 18 -31.64 4.18 29.10
CA PRO A 18 -33.05 3.91 29.42
C PRO A 18 -34.07 4.85 28.77
N GLY A 19 -33.61 5.91 28.09
CA GLY A 19 -34.43 6.87 27.33
C GLY A 19 -34.52 6.61 25.82
N GLY A 20 -33.94 5.53 25.29
CA GLY A 20 -34.08 5.15 23.87
C GLY A 20 -33.35 6.03 22.85
N GLN A 21 -32.43 6.89 23.31
CA GLN A 21 -31.51 7.63 22.44
C GLN A 21 -30.16 6.91 22.42
N GLU A 22 -29.67 6.57 21.22
CA GLU A 22 -28.30 6.08 21.03
C GLU A 22 -27.30 7.14 21.51
N ARG A 23 -26.54 6.82 22.58
CA ARG A 23 -25.32 7.56 22.90
C ARG A 23 -24.24 7.12 21.93
N ARG A 24 -23.95 7.95 20.92
CA ARG A 24 -22.72 7.84 20.14
C ARG A 24 -21.57 8.38 20.96
N GLU A 25 -20.94 7.53 21.75
CA GLU A 25 -19.64 7.85 22.35
C GLU A 25 -18.55 7.65 21.29
N THR A 26 -18.24 8.71 20.55
CA THR A 26 -17.05 8.75 19.71
C THR A 26 -15.84 8.83 20.62
N VAL A 27 -15.07 7.75 20.73
CA VAL A 27 -13.75 7.80 21.37
C VAL A 27 -12.79 8.43 20.35
N VAL A 28 -12.64 9.74 20.43
CA VAL A 28 -11.55 10.45 19.73
C VAL A 28 -10.27 10.14 20.49
N THR A 29 -9.36 9.39 19.87
CA THR A 29 -8.01 9.23 20.41
C THR A 29 -7.10 10.25 19.75
N ASP A 30 -6.29 10.95 20.54
CA ASP A 30 -5.25 11.87 20.03
C ASP A 30 -4.05 11.12 19.42
N ARG A 31 -4.10 9.79 19.34
CA ARG A 31 -3.03 8.97 18.77
C ARG A 31 -3.40 8.55 17.36
N ALA A 32 -2.58 8.93 16.40
CA ALA A 32 -2.60 8.32 15.08
C ALA A 32 -2.51 6.79 15.22
N VAL A 33 -3.49 6.06 14.70
CA VAL A 33 -3.57 4.58 14.76
C VAL A 33 -2.39 3.94 14.02
N VAL A 34 -1.76 4.70 13.13
CA VAL A 34 -0.50 4.38 12.47
C VAL A 34 0.37 5.64 12.57
N SER A 35 1.55 5.57 13.18
CA SER A 35 2.50 6.68 13.12
C SER A 35 2.69 7.11 11.67
N ALA A 36 2.63 8.41 11.38
CA ALA A 36 2.97 8.91 10.05
C ALA A 36 4.41 8.47 9.70
N PRO A 37 4.69 8.10 8.44
CA PRO A 37 5.98 7.57 8.06
C PRO A 37 7.09 8.60 8.28
N ASP A 38 8.23 8.15 8.80
CA ASP A 38 9.49 8.85 8.59
C ASP A 38 10.10 8.32 7.29
N ALA A 39 10.02 9.10 6.22
CA ALA A 39 10.59 8.74 4.92
C ALA A 39 12.14 8.65 4.95
N SER A 40 12.78 9.05 6.05
CA SER A 40 14.22 8.91 6.26
C SER A 40 14.62 7.65 7.02
N ALA A 41 13.67 6.76 7.34
CA ALA A 41 13.94 5.49 8.01
C ALA A 41 15.04 4.70 7.28
N ALA A 42 16.15 4.50 7.97
CA ALA A 42 17.37 3.89 7.47
C ALA A 42 17.46 2.39 7.84
N THR A 43 16.54 1.91 8.69
CA THR A 43 16.52 0.52 9.18
C THR A 43 15.11 -0.05 9.23
N ALA A 44 15.00 -1.38 9.20
CA ALA A 44 13.72 -2.08 9.32
C ALA A 44 12.97 -1.75 10.63
N GLY A 45 13.71 -1.59 11.74
CA GLY A 45 13.13 -1.23 13.05
C GLY A 45 12.59 0.20 13.13
N GLU A 46 12.95 1.08 12.20
CA GLU A 46 12.37 2.41 12.06
C GLU A 46 11.11 2.40 11.17
N LEU A 47 11.01 1.44 10.23
CA LEU A 47 9.84 1.27 9.35
C LEU A 47 8.66 0.61 10.07
N LEU A 48 8.93 -0.35 10.96
CA LEU A 48 7.93 -1.01 11.79
C LEU A 48 8.18 -0.77 13.28
N PRO A 49 7.16 -0.33 14.04
CA PRO A 49 7.29 -0.26 15.49
C PRO A 49 7.47 -1.66 16.07
N ILE A 50 8.20 -1.76 17.19
CA ILE A 50 8.44 -3.03 17.91
C ILE A 50 7.15 -3.79 18.28
N ALA A 51 6.04 -3.06 18.45
CA ALA A 51 4.73 -3.67 18.71
C ALA A 51 4.21 -4.48 17.51
N ALA A 52 4.62 -4.13 16.29
CA ALA A 52 4.28 -4.82 15.05
C ALA A 52 5.32 -5.90 14.69
N ASP A 53 6.59 -5.75 15.06
CA ASP A 53 7.65 -6.76 14.87
C ASP A 53 8.24 -7.24 16.21
N HIS A 54 7.42 -7.93 17.01
CA HIS A 54 7.79 -8.33 18.37
C HIS A 54 8.98 -9.30 18.45
N TYR A 55 9.18 -10.11 17.40
CA TYR A 55 10.27 -11.09 17.32
C TYR A 55 11.45 -10.60 16.49
N SER A 56 11.46 -9.32 16.09
CA SER A 56 12.51 -8.73 15.26
C SER A 56 12.79 -9.52 13.98
N LEU A 57 11.73 -10.06 13.35
CA LEU A 57 11.84 -10.91 12.17
C LEU A 57 12.48 -10.20 10.99
N PHE A 58 12.38 -8.87 10.93
CA PHE A 58 12.85 -8.07 9.82
C PHE A 58 14.17 -7.33 10.10
N GLN A 59 14.80 -7.56 11.26
CA GLN A 59 16.00 -6.82 11.69
C GLN A 59 17.19 -6.88 10.72
N ASP A 60 17.28 -7.96 9.94
CA ASP A 60 18.36 -8.20 8.98
C ASP A 60 18.03 -7.76 7.56
N VAL A 61 16.85 -7.16 7.32
CA VAL A 61 16.45 -6.64 6.01
C VAL A 61 17.28 -5.39 5.69
N ALA A 62 17.99 -5.42 4.56
CA ALA A 62 18.90 -4.38 4.13
C ALA A 62 18.94 -4.24 2.60
N GLY A 63 19.70 -3.25 2.12
CA GLY A 63 19.95 -3.05 0.68
C GLY A 63 18.69 -2.75 -0.12
N GLU A 64 18.56 -3.38 -1.28
CA GLU A 64 17.43 -3.15 -2.18
C GLU A 64 16.09 -3.58 -1.56
N ASP A 65 16.05 -4.67 -0.78
CA ASP A 65 14.80 -5.09 -0.13
C ASP A 65 14.29 -4.04 0.87
N LEU A 66 15.20 -3.47 1.67
CA LEU A 66 14.88 -2.39 2.60
C LEU A 66 14.42 -1.13 1.86
N LYS A 67 15.10 -0.78 0.75
CA LYS A 67 14.74 0.37 -0.06
C LYS A 67 13.33 0.22 -0.67
N ALA A 68 13.00 -0.95 -1.20
CA ALA A 68 11.66 -1.22 -1.77
C ALA A 68 10.57 -1.08 -0.70
N TRP A 69 10.84 -1.59 0.49
CA TRP A 69 9.94 -1.45 1.62
C TRP A 69 9.77 0.01 2.06
N ALA A 70 10.86 0.77 2.13
CA ALA A 70 10.82 2.21 2.44
C ALA A 70 10.05 3.02 1.37
N ASP A 71 10.23 2.69 0.08
CA ASP A 71 9.49 3.32 -1.02
C ASP A 71 7.97 3.08 -0.86
N ALA A 72 7.56 1.84 -0.56
CA ALA A 72 6.17 1.51 -0.26
C ALA A 72 5.64 2.26 0.98
N ARG A 73 6.46 2.34 2.04
CA ARG A 73 6.13 3.07 3.28
C ARG A 73 5.90 4.56 3.03
N SER A 74 6.65 5.16 2.10
CA SER A 74 6.57 6.60 1.80
C SER A 74 5.19 7.04 1.33
N LEU A 75 4.43 6.16 0.67
CA LEU A 75 3.08 6.45 0.19
C LEU A 75 2.08 6.73 1.30
N ALA A 76 2.34 6.32 2.55
CA ALA A 76 1.41 6.58 3.63
C ALA A 76 1.19 8.09 3.86
N ALA A 77 2.18 8.94 3.56
CA ALA A 77 2.01 10.40 3.65
C ALA A 77 1.02 10.96 2.63
N GLU A 78 0.93 10.34 1.45
CA GLU A 78 0.02 10.74 0.36
C GLU A 78 -1.38 10.12 0.54
N VAL A 79 -1.44 8.89 1.04
CA VAL A 79 -2.65 8.05 1.11
C VAL A 79 -3.43 8.23 2.42
N LEU A 80 -2.78 8.16 3.59
CA LEU A 80 -3.47 8.15 4.88
C LEU A 80 -4.37 9.36 5.13
N PRO A 81 -4.03 10.60 4.71
CA PRO A 81 -4.92 11.75 4.89
C PRO A 81 -6.24 11.66 4.12
N GLN A 82 -6.32 10.83 3.07
CA GLN A 82 -7.44 10.77 2.13
C GLN A 82 -8.18 9.43 2.15
N ILE A 83 -7.57 8.36 2.66
CA ILE A 83 -8.05 7.00 2.45
C ILE A 83 -9.44 6.72 3.04
N ASN A 84 -9.76 7.26 4.22
CA ASN A 84 -11.07 7.06 4.84
C ASN A 84 -12.19 7.66 3.97
N ASP A 85 -11.93 8.83 3.40
CA ASP A 85 -12.87 9.55 2.55
C ASP A 85 -13.10 8.83 1.21
N TRP A 86 -12.04 8.29 0.60
CA TRP A 86 -12.18 7.41 -0.57
C TRP A 86 -12.94 6.13 -0.25
N TRP A 87 -12.67 5.51 0.91
CA TRP A 87 -13.34 4.28 1.33
C TRP A 87 -14.84 4.49 1.54
N ASP A 88 -15.22 5.56 2.25
CA ASP A 88 -16.62 5.90 2.51
C ASP A 88 -17.41 6.19 1.22
N ARG A 89 -16.75 6.75 0.20
CA ARG A 89 -17.36 7.00 -1.12
C ARG A 89 -17.25 5.82 -2.10
N GLY A 90 -16.49 4.78 -1.77
CA GLY A 90 -16.19 3.69 -2.71
C GLY A 90 -15.41 4.17 -3.94
N GLU A 91 -14.53 5.15 -3.78
CA GLU A 91 -13.74 5.72 -4.86
C GLU A 91 -12.38 5.04 -5.00
N TYR A 92 -11.99 4.80 -6.26
CA TYR A 92 -10.71 4.20 -6.61
C TYR A 92 -9.76 5.27 -7.17
N PRO A 93 -8.68 5.64 -6.45
CA PRO A 93 -7.76 6.69 -6.89
C PRO A 93 -6.82 6.19 -8.00
N THR A 94 -7.20 6.34 -9.27
CA THR A 94 -6.39 5.86 -10.41
C THR A 94 -5.00 6.49 -10.50
N TRP A 95 -4.84 7.73 -10.05
CA TRP A 95 -3.52 8.38 -9.99
C TRP A 95 -2.54 7.63 -9.07
N LEU A 96 -3.04 6.90 -8.06
CA LEU A 96 -2.21 6.11 -7.16
C LEU A 96 -1.57 4.92 -7.88
N ILE A 97 -2.21 4.37 -8.92
CA ILE A 97 -1.59 3.34 -9.76
C ILE A 97 -0.39 3.88 -10.50
N ALA A 98 -0.50 5.05 -11.14
CA ALA A 98 0.64 5.70 -11.79
C ALA A 98 1.75 5.99 -10.77
N ARG A 99 1.39 6.48 -9.58
CA ARG A 99 2.34 6.75 -8.49
C ARG A 99 3.07 5.48 -8.01
N LEU A 100 2.38 4.35 -7.93
CA LEU A 100 3.00 3.04 -7.63
C LEU A 100 3.95 2.59 -8.74
N GLY A 101 3.61 2.87 -10.00
CA GLY A 101 4.48 2.61 -11.16
C GLY A 101 5.75 3.44 -11.17
N GLU A 102 5.69 4.72 -10.78
CA GLU A 102 6.88 5.59 -10.63
C GLU A 102 7.90 5.07 -9.61
N LEU A 103 7.45 4.26 -8.66
CA LEU A 103 8.28 3.64 -7.61
C LEU A 103 8.68 2.20 -7.96
N ASP A 104 8.37 1.72 -9.16
CA ASP A 104 8.57 0.32 -9.60
C ASP A 104 7.89 -0.73 -8.68
N LEU A 105 6.78 -0.38 -8.02
CA LEU A 105 6.09 -1.28 -7.09
C LEU A 105 5.03 -2.18 -7.75
N LEU A 106 4.81 -2.02 -9.06
CA LEU A 106 3.85 -2.81 -9.85
C LEU A 106 4.47 -4.01 -10.56
N THR A 107 5.78 -4.22 -10.47
CA THR A 107 6.47 -5.31 -11.20
C THR A 107 6.31 -6.68 -10.54
N ASP A 108 5.97 -6.74 -9.25
CA ASP A 108 5.81 -7.99 -8.47
C ASP A 108 7.04 -8.94 -8.55
N GLY A 109 8.25 -8.37 -8.72
CA GLY A 109 9.50 -9.12 -8.85
C GLY A 109 9.74 -9.76 -10.22
N LEU A 110 8.94 -9.40 -11.24
CA LEU A 110 9.16 -9.81 -12.62
C LEU A 110 10.30 -9.01 -13.25
N ASP A 111 11.04 -9.66 -14.15
CA ASP A 111 12.07 -9.01 -14.96
C ASP A 111 11.43 -8.25 -16.12
N VAL A 112 11.02 -7.00 -15.85
CA VAL A 112 10.50 -6.07 -16.87
C VAL A 112 11.66 -5.15 -17.30
N PRO A 113 12.05 -5.15 -18.59
CA PRO A 113 13.19 -4.34 -19.04
C PRO A 113 13.07 -2.87 -18.65
N GLY A 114 14.11 -2.31 -18.03
CA GLY A 114 14.14 -0.90 -17.63
C GLY A 114 13.59 -0.61 -16.23
N HIS A 115 12.98 -1.60 -15.58
CA HIS A 115 12.44 -1.47 -14.23
C HIS A 115 13.29 -2.22 -13.19
N ARG A 116 13.10 -1.85 -11.93
CA ARG A 116 13.64 -2.58 -10.79
C ARG A 116 13.01 -3.98 -10.66
N THR A 117 13.87 -4.99 -10.55
CA THR A 117 13.46 -6.36 -10.22
C THR A 117 13.54 -6.60 -8.71
N LEU A 118 12.38 -6.81 -8.08
CA LEU A 118 12.28 -7.08 -6.65
C LEU A 118 12.59 -8.55 -6.33
N SER A 119 13.25 -8.80 -5.20
CA SER A 119 13.37 -10.15 -4.65
C SER A 119 12.00 -10.63 -4.14
N PRO A 120 11.78 -11.96 -3.98
CA PRO A 120 10.54 -12.45 -3.36
C PRO A 120 10.30 -11.89 -1.96
N LEU A 121 11.36 -11.61 -1.20
CA LEU A 121 11.26 -10.97 0.12
C LEU A 121 10.79 -9.52 -0.03
N ALA A 122 11.41 -8.73 -0.90
CA ALA A 122 11.01 -7.36 -1.19
C ALA A 122 9.56 -7.28 -1.66
N THR A 123 9.14 -8.13 -2.60
CA THR A 123 7.76 -8.19 -3.09
C THR A 123 6.76 -8.43 -1.94
N GLY A 124 7.08 -9.37 -1.04
CA GLY A 124 6.27 -9.62 0.15
C GLY A 124 6.21 -8.43 1.11
N LEU A 125 7.34 -7.78 1.37
CA LEU A 125 7.44 -6.60 2.25
C LEU A 125 6.68 -5.40 1.68
N VAL A 126 6.79 -5.15 0.37
CA VAL A 126 6.03 -4.10 -0.33
C VAL A 126 4.54 -4.35 -0.18
N ASN A 127 4.05 -5.56 -0.48
CA ASN A 127 2.63 -5.86 -0.37
C ASN A 127 2.14 -5.78 1.09
N MET A 128 2.94 -6.27 2.05
CA MET A 128 2.65 -6.15 3.49
C MET A 128 2.52 -4.68 3.90
N GLU A 129 3.45 -3.82 3.47
CA GLU A 129 3.46 -2.40 3.82
C GLU A 129 2.29 -1.65 3.20
N LEU A 130 2.02 -1.85 1.92
CA LEU A 130 0.87 -1.23 1.25
C LEU A 130 -0.45 -1.68 1.86
N SER A 131 -0.58 -2.96 2.20
CA SER A 131 -1.76 -3.50 2.91
C SER A 131 -1.92 -2.92 4.31
N ARG A 132 -0.81 -2.56 4.98
CA ARG A 132 -0.82 -1.89 6.28
C ARG A 132 -1.27 -0.43 6.18
N ILE A 133 -1.04 0.22 5.05
CA ILE A 133 -1.61 1.54 4.74
C ILE A 133 -3.12 1.39 4.51
N ASP A 134 -3.50 0.51 3.58
CA ASP A 134 -4.88 0.13 3.30
C ASP A 134 -4.96 -1.16 2.47
N GLY A 135 -5.95 -2.01 2.77
CA GLY A 135 -6.13 -3.29 2.08
C GLY A 135 -6.46 -3.16 0.59
N SER A 136 -7.13 -2.08 0.18
CA SER A 136 -7.41 -1.80 -1.24
C SER A 136 -6.12 -1.45 -1.98
N VAL A 137 -5.21 -0.70 -1.36
CA VAL A 137 -3.91 -0.34 -1.96
C VAL A 137 -3.02 -1.57 -2.11
N GLY A 138 -2.98 -2.47 -1.13
CA GLY A 138 -2.33 -3.78 -1.29
C GLY A 138 -2.94 -4.60 -2.44
N THR A 139 -4.26 -4.56 -2.59
CA THR A 139 -4.96 -5.25 -3.68
C THR A 139 -4.63 -4.67 -5.06
N MET A 140 -4.43 -3.34 -5.17
CA MET A 140 -4.01 -2.69 -6.41
C MET A 140 -2.75 -3.33 -7.00
N VAL A 141 -1.68 -3.45 -6.20
CA VAL A 141 -0.42 -4.04 -6.67
C VAL A 141 -0.54 -5.54 -6.90
N GLY A 142 -1.30 -6.24 -6.06
CA GLY A 142 -1.53 -7.68 -6.18
C GLY A 142 -2.25 -8.05 -7.47
N VAL A 143 -3.24 -7.27 -7.90
CA VAL A 143 -3.96 -7.51 -9.16
C VAL A 143 -3.15 -7.04 -10.36
N GLN A 144 -2.66 -5.80 -10.34
CA GLN A 144 -1.96 -5.18 -11.46
C GLN A 144 -0.66 -5.95 -11.80
N GLY A 145 0.22 -6.12 -10.81
CA GLY A 145 1.50 -6.81 -10.96
C GLY A 145 1.36 -8.32 -10.81
N GLY A 146 0.81 -8.73 -9.67
CA GLY A 146 0.82 -10.13 -9.24
C GLY A 146 -0.09 -11.07 -10.03
N LEU A 147 -1.13 -10.54 -10.70
CA LEU A 147 -2.02 -11.36 -11.54
C LEU A 147 -1.90 -10.98 -13.01
N ALA A 148 -2.16 -9.73 -13.38
CA ALA A 148 -2.27 -9.34 -14.78
C ALA A 148 -0.91 -9.30 -15.49
N LEU A 149 0.02 -8.48 -15.02
CA LEU A 149 1.36 -8.39 -15.60
C LEU A 149 2.07 -9.76 -15.54
N ARG A 150 2.00 -10.46 -14.40
CA ARG A 150 2.56 -11.81 -14.25
C ARG A 150 2.02 -12.80 -15.28
N SER A 151 0.72 -12.79 -15.55
CA SER A 151 0.12 -13.66 -16.57
C SER A 151 0.67 -13.37 -17.96
N ILE A 152 0.84 -12.10 -18.32
CA ILE A 152 1.40 -11.70 -19.63
C ILE A 152 2.88 -12.07 -19.72
N MET A 153 3.67 -11.79 -18.68
CA MET A 153 5.10 -12.07 -18.68
C MET A 153 5.39 -13.57 -18.78
N LEU A 154 4.62 -14.41 -18.07
CA LEU A 154 4.87 -15.86 -18.02
C LEU A 154 4.21 -16.63 -19.17
N LEU A 155 3.04 -16.21 -19.64
CA LEU A 155 2.20 -17.01 -20.54
C LEU A 155 1.85 -16.30 -21.86
N GLY A 156 2.15 -15.01 -21.99
CA GLY A 156 1.87 -14.24 -23.20
C GLY A 156 2.77 -14.60 -24.38
N SER A 157 2.34 -14.27 -25.59
CA SER A 157 3.21 -14.22 -26.76
C SER A 157 4.23 -13.09 -26.64
N GLU A 158 5.23 -13.08 -27.52
CA GLU A 158 6.22 -12.01 -27.54
C GLU A 158 5.59 -10.65 -27.86
N GLU A 159 4.64 -10.64 -28.81
CA GLU A 159 3.88 -9.45 -29.17
C GLU A 159 3.03 -8.93 -28.00
N GLN A 160 2.48 -9.83 -27.17
CA GLN A 160 1.73 -9.45 -25.98
C GLN A 160 2.63 -8.84 -24.91
N ARG A 161 3.81 -9.43 -24.66
CA ARG A 161 4.79 -8.87 -23.72
C ARG A 161 5.26 -7.48 -24.16
N GLN A 162 5.66 -7.33 -25.41
CA GLN A 162 6.12 -6.04 -25.97
C GLN A 162 5.04 -4.95 -25.91
N ARG A 163 3.78 -5.34 -26.10
CA ARG A 163 2.66 -4.39 -26.06
C ARG A 163 2.29 -3.97 -24.64
N TRP A 164 2.31 -4.89 -23.68
CA TRP A 164 1.63 -4.70 -22.39
C TRP A 164 2.55 -4.66 -21.16
N ALA A 165 3.79 -5.15 -21.23
CA ALA A 165 4.65 -5.19 -20.05
C ALA A 165 4.93 -3.79 -19.48
N GLU A 166 5.42 -2.87 -20.32
CA GLU A 166 5.74 -1.50 -19.92
C GLU A 166 4.51 -0.71 -19.44
N PRO A 167 3.36 -0.66 -20.18
CA PRO A 167 2.21 0.11 -19.72
C PRO A 167 1.61 -0.40 -18.41
N LEU A 168 1.67 -1.71 -18.14
CA LEU A 168 1.18 -2.27 -16.88
C LEU A 168 2.16 -2.04 -15.71
N ALA A 169 3.47 -2.15 -15.96
CA ALA A 169 4.50 -1.89 -14.95
C ALA A 169 4.55 -0.41 -14.54
N THR A 170 4.30 0.51 -15.47
CA THR A 170 4.24 1.96 -15.21
C THR A 170 2.88 2.43 -14.68
N GLY A 171 1.85 1.59 -14.75
CA GLY A 171 0.49 1.98 -14.41
C GLY A 171 -0.19 2.90 -15.43
N ALA A 172 0.39 3.06 -16.62
CA ALA A 172 -0.22 3.80 -17.73
C ALA A 172 -1.48 3.10 -18.27
N GLU A 173 -1.55 1.77 -18.11
CA GLU A 173 -2.75 0.97 -18.37
C GLU A 173 -3.18 0.26 -17.08
N HIS A 174 -4.49 0.16 -16.86
CA HIS A 174 -5.05 -0.56 -15.72
C HIS A 174 -5.47 -1.96 -16.13
N ALA A 175 -5.14 -2.95 -15.30
CA ALA A 175 -5.51 -4.33 -15.55
C ALA A 175 -6.33 -4.95 -14.42
N ALA A 176 -7.05 -6.00 -14.79
CA ALA A 176 -7.84 -6.84 -13.90
C ALA A 176 -7.62 -8.31 -14.27
N PHE A 177 -8.06 -9.21 -13.38
CA PHE A 177 -7.99 -10.64 -13.60
C PHE A 177 -9.36 -11.27 -13.30
N ALA A 178 -9.90 -12.02 -14.27
CA ALA A 178 -11.19 -12.72 -14.16
C ALA A 178 -10.97 -14.23 -14.32
N LEU A 179 -11.47 -15.01 -13.37
CA LEU A 179 -11.32 -16.47 -13.27
C LEU A 179 -12.66 -17.12 -12.92
#